data_AF-A0A9P7E011-F1
#
_entry.id   AF-A0A9P7E011-F1
#
_cell.length_a   1.000
_cell.length_b   1.000
_cell.length_c   1.000
_cell.angle_alpha   90.00
_cell.angle_beta   90.00
_cell.angle_gamma   90.00
#
_symmetry.space_group_name_H-M   'P 1'
#
loop_
_entity.id
_entity.type
_entity.pdbx_description
1 polymer ?
#
loop_
_entity_poly.entity_id
_entity_poly.type
_entity_poly.pdbx_seq_one_letter_code
_entity_poly.pdbx_strand_id
1 'polypeptide(L)'
;MHRRVAQTAAAVLPHSASLEYPWDPDWAQPVVEGPATNAYADIGFAPMNSPAESIIASPNPQEENVNDEDDDVEWELQNNGLYIGSYSRLLLLNAFVPIFAIVIFSVLALLPDLAWPIADFPSPYPSSFPFPLPEILISSAFFSLAHLLRVPLFSLASLLLPSESACLASTFIHVLITNGLRLAALVVLQVRHTMDYPAPTCQDPAFRTVWWLSLNFAEVLAAIVQGYEQLALYRDVMVPEGRETEFLERLKSGSLDEPEPTLENPHSPQQQHEAFENGLEDGEARSVESRIDRGLEKLLVIKMRDELEEVYGVPVIVRTLSVSNRLSNHVTQKIPVFISCLQRFNSIFLSTGLTLLLSAAYLRSPLSLPLSDVSDRLSSLPVTVQLKGFLYSYAGSHVQSYDSSYIPFIITTPLVLLLHASLAALHTPTLLPRVGVHTAAYAGVLVGIMTFFAGLAVWGALS
;
A
#
# COMPACT_ATOMS: atom_id res chain seq x y z
N MET A 1 -19.15 -3.35 -30.79
CA MET A 1 -18.85 -3.84 -29.43
C MET A 1 -17.61 -3.18 -28.83
N HIS A 2 -16.53 -2.94 -29.58
CA HIS A 2 -15.34 -2.20 -29.11
C HIS A 2 -15.60 -0.74 -28.68
N ARG A 3 -16.59 -0.05 -29.27
CA ARG A 3 -16.96 1.35 -28.91
C ARG A 3 -17.56 1.51 -27.49
N ARG A 4 -18.12 0.44 -26.91
CA ARG A 4 -18.64 0.45 -25.52
C ARG A 4 -17.55 0.15 -24.49
N VAL A 5 -16.45 -0.50 -24.89
CA VAL A 5 -15.29 -0.73 -24.01
C VAL A 5 -14.48 0.57 -23.86
N ALA A 6 -14.32 1.35 -24.93
CA ALA A 6 -13.68 2.67 -24.87
C ALA A 6 -14.47 3.70 -24.03
N GLN A 7 -15.82 3.68 -24.11
CA GLN A 7 -16.66 4.52 -23.24
C GLN A 7 -16.68 4.08 -21.78
N THR A 8 -16.36 2.81 -21.49
CA THR A 8 -16.24 2.33 -20.10
C THR A 8 -14.85 2.65 -19.55
N ALA A 9 -13.79 2.61 -20.38
CA ALA A 9 -12.45 3.05 -19.97
C ALA A 9 -12.37 4.57 -19.71
N ALA A 10 -13.07 5.39 -20.50
CA ALA A 10 -13.18 6.83 -20.26
C ALA A 10 -14.05 7.20 -19.04
N ALA A 11 -14.92 6.29 -18.57
CA ALA A 11 -15.77 6.48 -17.40
C ALA A 11 -15.18 5.89 -16.09
N VAL A 12 -14.03 5.21 -16.18
CA VAL A 12 -13.32 4.58 -15.04
C VAL A 12 -12.20 5.48 -14.50
N LEU A 13 -11.87 6.57 -15.18
CA LEU A 13 -11.09 7.66 -14.60
C LEU A 13 -12.02 8.62 -13.86
N PRO A 14 -11.68 9.09 -12.65
CA PRO A 14 -12.41 10.19 -12.07
C PRO A 14 -12.27 11.37 -13.02
N HIS A 15 -13.40 11.89 -13.50
CA HIS A 15 -13.47 13.26 -13.95
C HIS A 15 -13.01 14.13 -12.77
N SER A 16 -11.72 14.40 -12.70
CA SER A 16 -11.19 15.57 -12.02
C SER A 16 -11.81 16.74 -12.75
N ALA A 17 -12.85 17.31 -12.14
CA ALA A 17 -13.31 18.64 -12.46
C ALA A 17 -12.07 19.54 -12.49
N SER A 18 -11.84 20.15 -13.64
CA SER A 18 -10.95 21.28 -13.82
C SER A 18 -11.31 22.34 -12.77
N LEU A 19 -10.54 22.37 -11.69
CA LEU A 19 -10.47 23.51 -10.78
C LEU A 19 -9.58 24.54 -11.47
N GLU A 20 -10.19 25.41 -12.27
CA GLU A 20 -9.66 26.75 -12.46
C GLU A 20 -9.72 27.43 -11.09
N TYR A 21 -8.56 27.57 -10.45
CA TYR A 21 -8.39 28.51 -9.36
C TYR A 21 -7.53 29.68 -9.83
N PRO A 22 -8.06 30.91 -9.84
CA PRO A 22 -7.25 32.11 -9.90
C PRO A 22 -6.74 32.39 -8.48
N TRP A 23 -5.53 31.96 -8.15
CA TRP A 23 -4.85 32.38 -6.93
C TRP A 23 -3.60 33.18 -7.30
N ASP A 24 -3.74 34.49 -7.14
CA ASP A 24 -2.69 35.49 -7.07
C ASP A 24 -2.13 35.50 -5.63
N PRO A 25 -0.82 35.27 -5.38
CA PRO A 25 -0.30 35.24 -4.01
C PRO A 25 0.33 36.59 -3.64
N ASP A 26 -0.47 37.50 -3.09
CA ASP A 26 -0.01 38.82 -2.61
C ASP A 26 0.14 38.90 -1.07
N TRP A 27 0.31 37.76 -0.39
CA TRP A 27 0.47 37.73 1.07
C TRP A 27 1.90 37.32 1.50
N ALA A 28 2.89 38.11 1.12
CA ALA A 28 4.21 38.07 1.77
C ALA A 28 4.79 39.48 1.90
N GLN A 29 4.16 40.31 2.75
CA GLN A 29 4.77 41.52 3.28
C GLN A 29 5.07 41.31 4.77
N PRO A 30 6.34 41.38 5.21
CA PRO A 30 6.67 41.38 6.62
C PRO A 30 6.38 42.76 7.22
N VAL A 31 5.50 42.79 8.22
CA VAL A 31 5.28 43.98 9.05
C VAL A 31 6.49 44.17 9.97
N VAL A 32 7.18 45.29 9.76
CA VAL A 32 8.24 45.85 10.61
C VAL A 32 7.60 46.80 11.65
N GLU A 33 8.31 46.95 12.79
CA GLU A 33 8.10 47.84 13.97
C GLU A 33 7.60 47.05 15.20
N GLY A 34 8.26 47.00 16.36
CA GLY A 34 9.10 47.96 17.09
C GLY A 34 9.09 47.57 18.60
N PRO A 35 9.75 48.27 19.53
CA PRO A 35 10.86 47.69 20.30
C PRO A 35 10.68 47.49 21.83
N ALA A 36 11.73 46.87 22.41
CA ALA A 36 12.27 46.99 23.78
C ALA A 36 11.75 46.03 24.87
N THR A 37 12.65 45.22 25.41
CA THR A 37 13.31 45.52 26.71
C THR A 37 14.48 44.58 26.98
N ASN A 38 15.60 45.19 27.35
CA ASN A 38 16.84 44.56 27.79
C ASN A 38 16.68 43.95 29.19
N ALA A 39 17.21 42.75 29.39
CA ALA A 39 17.67 42.30 30.70
C ALA A 39 18.95 41.48 30.54
N TYR A 40 20.05 42.09 30.96
CA TYR A 40 21.39 41.54 31.11
C TYR A 40 21.40 40.31 32.02
N ALA A 41 22.07 39.24 31.60
CA ALA A 41 22.71 38.28 32.49
C ALA A 41 24.08 37.92 31.92
N ASP A 42 25.07 38.51 32.60
CA ASP A 42 26.50 38.48 32.41
C ASP A 42 27.07 37.15 32.90
N ILE A 43 27.70 36.36 32.02
CA ILE A 43 28.57 35.24 32.40
C ILE A 43 29.82 35.32 31.53
N GLY A 44 30.88 35.87 32.12
CA GLY A 44 32.20 35.97 31.53
C GLY A 44 32.86 34.61 31.32
N PHE A 45 33.40 34.40 30.12
CA PHE A 45 34.42 33.40 29.84
C PHE A 45 35.66 34.10 29.26
N ALA A 46 36.80 33.80 29.87
CA ALA A 46 38.10 34.36 29.55
C ALA A 46 38.63 33.88 28.18
N PRO A 47 39.42 34.70 27.46
CA PRO A 47 40.02 34.31 26.20
C PRO A 47 41.31 33.50 26.45
N MET A 48 41.32 32.25 26.02
CA MET A 48 42.54 31.44 25.93
C MET A 48 43.12 31.60 24.52
N ASN A 49 44.20 32.36 24.43
CA ASN A 49 45.05 32.46 23.24
C ASN A 49 45.74 31.10 22.97
N SER A 50 45.58 30.59 21.75
CA SER A 50 46.48 29.59 21.15
C SER A 50 46.95 30.11 19.79
N PRO A 51 48.26 30.13 19.51
CA PRO A 51 48.79 30.61 18.25
C PRO A 51 48.79 29.51 17.17
N ALA A 52 48.45 29.95 15.96
CA ALA A 52 49.03 29.59 14.67
C ALA A 52 49.68 28.20 14.47
N GLU A 53 49.09 27.41 13.56
CA GLU A 53 49.75 27.08 12.28
C GLU A 53 48.70 26.59 11.28
N SER A 54 48.17 27.54 10.52
CA SER A 54 47.23 27.32 9.43
C SER A 54 48.01 27.08 8.13
N ILE A 55 48.20 25.82 7.75
CA ILE A 55 48.48 25.47 6.35
C ILE A 55 47.15 25.55 5.61
N ILE A 56 46.78 26.77 5.20
CA ILE A 56 45.68 27.01 4.28
C ILE A 56 46.22 26.60 2.90
N ALA A 57 45.97 25.35 2.53
CA ALA A 57 45.99 24.97 1.13
C ALA A 57 44.91 25.81 0.45
N SER A 58 45.32 26.79 -0.36
CA SER A 58 44.39 27.56 -1.18
C SER A 58 43.53 26.59 -1.98
N PRO A 59 42.20 26.62 -1.83
CA PRO A 59 41.31 25.79 -2.63
C PRO A 59 41.60 26.12 -4.10
N ASN A 60 41.86 25.08 -4.88
CA ASN A 60 42.20 25.21 -6.28
C ASN A 60 40.94 25.75 -7.01
N PRO A 61 40.96 26.96 -7.60
CA PRO A 61 39.77 27.61 -8.18
C PRO A 61 39.21 26.91 -9.43
N GLN A 62 39.75 25.74 -9.80
CA GLN A 62 39.25 24.94 -10.91
C GLN A 62 38.23 23.86 -10.51
N GLU A 63 38.10 23.52 -9.22
CA GLU A 63 37.12 22.51 -8.80
C GLU A 63 35.71 23.09 -8.55
N GLU A 64 35.57 24.41 -8.35
CA GLU A 64 34.25 25.05 -8.15
C GLU A 64 33.42 25.08 -9.45
N ASN A 65 34.06 25.21 -10.62
CA ASN A 65 33.34 25.46 -11.87
C ASN A 65 32.72 24.21 -12.53
N VAL A 66 33.03 23.00 -12.05
CA VAL A 66 32.52 21.74 -12.64
C VAL A 66 31.17 21.33 -12.04
N ASN A 67 30.90 21.68 -10.77
CA ASN A 67 29.65 21.28 -10.12
C ASN A 67 28.44 22.09 -10.61
N ASP A 68 28.63 23.36 -10.97
CA ASP A 68 27.54 24.22 -11.40
C ASP A 68 26.92 23.74 -12.74
N GLU A 69 27.73 23.18 -13.66
CA GLU A 69 27.24 22.67 -14.95
C GLU A 69 26.39 21.40 -14.79
N ASP A 70 26.76 20.49 -13.88
CA ASP A 70 26.02 19.26 -13.63
C ASP A 70 24.64 19.55 -12.97
N ASP A 71 24.61 20.50 -12.03
CA ASP A 71 23.38 20.94 -11.37
C ASP A 71 22.41 21.63 -12.36
N ASP A 72 22.94 22.43 -13.30
CA ASP A 72 22.16 23.08 -14.35
C ASP A 72 21.54 22.06 -15.32
N VAL A 73 22.31 21.05 -15.73
CA VAL A 73 21.85 19.95 -16.60
C VAL A 73 20.76 19.13 -15.91
N GLU A 74 20.94 18.79 -14.63
CA GLU A 74 19.92 18.09 -13.85
C GLU A 74 18.64 18.93 -13.73
N TRP A 75 18.77 20.22 -13.44
CA TRP A 75 17.64 21.12 -13.33
C TRP A 75 16.87 21.25 -14.66
N GLU A 76 17.58 21.39 -15.79
CA GLU A 76 16.96 21.43 -17.11
C GLU A 76 16.23 20.12 -17.44
N LEU A 77 16.81 18.96 -17.12
CA LEU A 77 16.15 17.67 -17.30
C LEU A 77 14.88 17.58 -16.46
N GLN A 78 14.95 17.92 -15.17
CA GLN A 78 13.82 17.90 -14.26
C GLN A 78 12.70 18.86 -14.72
N ASN A 79 13.05 20.04 -15.22
CA ASN A 79 12.08 20.99 -15.77
C ASN A 79 11.38 20.47 -17.03
N ASN A 80 12.05 19.61 -17.80
CA ASN A 80 11.44 18.85 -18.90
C ASN A 80 10.78 17.54 -18.45
N GLY A 81 10.75 17.29 -17.14
CA GLY A 81 10.20 16.09 -16.54
C GLY A 81 10.99 14.83 -16.86
N LEU A 82 12.29 14.92 -17.13
CA LEU A 82 13.26 13.83 -17.29
C LEU A 82 14.10 13.67 -16.03
N TYR A 83 14.58 12.45 -15.74
CA TYR A 83 15.36 12.16 -14.54
C TYR A 83 16.66 11.44 -14.87
N ILE A 84 17.77 11.88 -14.27
CA ILE A 84 19.06 11.19 -14.40
C ILE A 84 19.01 9.88 -13.61
N GLY A 85 19.38 8.77 -14.25
CA GLY A 85 19.55 7.49 -13.58
C GLY A 85 19.38 6.27 -14.48
N SER A 86 19.96 5.15 -14.05
CA SER A 86 19.76 3.86 -14.70
C SER A 86 18.49 3.16 -14.18
N TYR A 87 17.47 3.04 -15.03
CA TYR A 87 16.25 2.26 -14.73
C TYR A 87 16.57 0.82 -14.33
N SER A 88 17.58 0.20 -14.95
CA SER A 88 18.01 -1.15 -14.63
C SER A 88 18.53 -1.26 -13.18
N ARG A 89 19.29 -0.27 -12.71
CA ARG A 89 19.79 -0.22 -11.33
C ARG A 89 18.63 -0.03 -10.34
N LEU A 90 17.68 0.84 -10.66
CA LEU A 90 16.51 1.05 -9.82
C LEU A 90 15.63 -0.22 -9.75
N LEU A 91 15.42 -0.89 -10.88
CA LEU A 91 14.70 -2.15 -10.96
C LEU A 91 15.38 -3.25 -10.12
N LEU A 92 16.71 -3.36 -10.20
CA LEU A 92 17.50 -4.28 -9.39
C LEU A 92 17.34 -3.99 -7.89
N LEU A 93 17.38 -2.72 -7.49
CA LEU A 93 17.19 -2.34 -6.09
C LEU A 93 15.77 -2.65 -5.61
N ASN A 94 14.75 -2.41 -6.46
CA ASN A 94 13.36 -2.71 -6.12
C ASN A 94 13.06 -4.22 -6.13
N ALA A 95 13.87 -5.05 -6.80
CA ALA A 95 13.79 -6.51 -6.72
C ALA A 95 14.06 -7.06 -5.31
N PHE A 96 14.66 -6.26 -4.42
CA PHE A 96 14.78 -6.61 -3.01
C PHE A 96 13.41 -6.68 -2.30
N VAL A 97 12.43 -5.84 -2.68
CA VAL A 97 11.11 -5.78 -2.04
C VAL A 97 10.34 -7.11 -2.12
N PRO A 98 10.15 -7.74 -3.29
CA PRO A 98 9.45 -9.03 -3.37
C PRO A 98 10.24 -10.14 -2.67
N ILE A 99 11.59 -10.14 -2.74
CA ILE A 99 12.41 -11.13 -2.02
C ILE A 99 12.18 -11.00 -0.52
N PHE A 100 12.23 -9.79 0.02
CA PHE A 100 11.97 -9.52 1.43
C PHE A 100 10.56 -9.95 1.85
N ALA A 101 9.54 -9.65 1.03
CA ALA A 101 8.17 -10.07 1.29
C ALA A 101 8.02 -11.60 1.29
N ILE A 102 8.65 -12.30 0.33
CA ILE A 102 8.68 -13.76 0.27
C ILE A 102 9.36 -14.34 1.52
N VAL A 103 10.50 -13.78 1.94
CA VAL A 103 11.21 -14.24 3.14
C VAL A 103 10.35 -14.09 4.39
N ILE A 104 9.70 -12.94 4.60
CA ILE A 104 8.78 -12.74 5.73
C ILE A 104 7.61 -13.71 5.67
N PHE A 105 7.00 -13.85 4.49
CA PHE A 105 5.88 -14.76 4.28
C PHE A 105 6.28 -16.20 4.60
N SER A 106 7.46 -16.66 4.13
CA SER A 106 7.99 -17.99 4.42
C SER A 106 8.27 -18.17 5.92
N VAL A 107 8.84 -17.17 6.60
CA VAL A 107 9.06 -17.24 8.04
C VAL A 107 7.74 -17.37 8.80
N LEU A 108 6.72 -16.57 8.45
CA LEU A 108 5.40 -16.65 9.07
C LEU A 108 4.64 -17.92 8.71
N ALA A 109 4.81 -18.45 7.50
CA ALA A 109 4.22 -19.72 7.08
C ALA A 109 4.77 -20.91 7.88
N LEU A 110 6.07 -20.90 8.18
CA LEU A 110 6.72 -21.95 8.98
C LEU A 110 6.57 -21.75 10.49
N LEU A 111 6.20 -20.55 10.94
CA LEU A 111 6.14 -20.21 12.36
C LEU A 111 5.21 -21.13 13.17
N PRO A 112 4.00 -21.50 12.71
CA PRO A 112 3.14 -22.39 13.48
C PRO A 112 3.71 -23.78 13.69
N ASP A 113 4.39 -24.33 12.69
CA ASP A 113 4.99 -25.66 12.78
C ASP A 113 6.21 -25.68 13.69
N LEU A 114 6.97 -24.58 13.73
CA LEU A 114 8.15 -24.46 14.58
C LEU A 114 7.80 -24.13 16.04
N ALA A 115 6.85 -23.22 16.27
CA ALA A 115 6.54 -22.71 17.60
C ALA A 115 5.45 -23.51 18.32
N TRP A 116 4.46 -24.04 17.58
CA TRP A 116 3.31 -24.76 18.13
C TRP A 116 3.08 -26.10 17.38
N PRO A 117 4.00 -27.07 17.53
CA PRO A 117 3.87 -28.37 16.89
C PRO A 117 2.65 -29.12 17.44
N ILE A 118 1.77 -29.58 16.53
CA ILE A 118 0.61 -30.43 16.85
C ILE A 118 0.99 -31.86 16.46
N ALA A 119 0.96 -32.78 17.42
CA ALA A 119 1.46 -34.14 17.24
C ALA A 119 0.63 -34.98 16.23
N ASP A 120 -0.68 -34.77 16.20
CA ASP A 120 -1.60 -35.52 15.34
C ASP A 120 -2.66 -34.58 14.75
N PHE A 121 -2.51 -34.21 13.47
CA PHE A 121 -3.51 -33.40 12.75
C PHE A 121 -4.21 -34.28 11.71
N PRO A 122 -5.34 -34.93 12.04
CA PRO A 122 -6.13 -35.62 11.04
C PRO A 122 -6.68 -34.57 10.07
N SER A 123 -6.23 -34.61 8.81
CA SER A 123 -6.69 -33.68 7.78
C SER A 123 -8.22 -33.78 7.65
N PRO A 124 -8.98 -32.69 7.88
CA PRO A 124 -10.42 -32.69 7.66
C PRO A 124 -10.79 -32.72 6.17
N TYR A 125 -9.80 -32.50 5.30
CA TYR A 125 -9.98 -32.39 3.86
C TYR A 125 -9.74 -33.72 3.12
N PRO A 126 -10.42 -33.95 1.98
CA PRO A 126 -10.12 -35.07 1.11
C PRO A 126 -8.68 -34.98 0.58
N SER A 127 -8.09 -36.13 0.26
CA SER A 127 -6.72 -36.22 -0.24
C SER A 127 -6.46 -35.44 -1.54
N SER A 128 -7.51 -35.13 -2.31
CA SER A 128 -7.43 -34.29 -3.52
C SER A 128 -7.19 -32.81 -3.23
N PHE A 129 -7.48 -32.35 -2.01
CA PHE A 129 -7.36 -30.93 -1.65
C PHE A 129 -6.77 -30.76 -0.24
N PRO A 130 -5.47 -31.07 -0.08
CA PRO A 130 -4.82 -31.08 1.22
C PRO A 130 -4.71 -29.67 1.81
N PHE A 131 -4.71 -29.62 3.14
CA PHE A 131 -4.29 -28.44 3.91
C PHE A 131 -2.87 -27.99 3.48
N PRO A 132 -2.58 -26.68 3.31
CA PRO A 132 -3.42 -25.49 3.57
C PRO A 132 -4.05 -24.86 2.29
N LEU A 133 -4.24 -25.64 1.22
CA LEU A 133 -4.73 -25.10 -0.06
C LEU A 133 -6.13 -24.46 0.01
N PRO A 134 -7.14 -25.04 0.68
CA PRO A 134 -8.46 -24.40 0.80
C PRO A 134 -8.41 -23.01 1.42
N GLU A 135 -7.62 -22.85 2.48
CA GLU A 135 -7.50 -21.62 3.24
C GLU A 135 -6.89 -20.50 2.40
N ILE A 136 -5.80 -20.81 1.69
CA ILE A 136 -5.12 -19.84 0.81
C ILE A 136 -6.04 -19.45 -0.35
N LEU A 137 -6.75 -20.41 -0.95
CA LEU A 137 -7.63 -20.16 -2.10
C LEU A 137 -8.83 -19.29 -1.69
N ILE A 138 -9.47 -19.59 -0.56
CA ILE A 138 -10.61 -18.79 -0.06
C ILE A 138 -10.15 -17.38 0.34
N SER A 139 -9.03 -17.27 1.06
CA SER A 139 -8.45 -15.97 1.43
C SER A 139 -8.17 -15.13 0.19
N SER A 140 -7.52 -15.73 -0.81
CA SER A 140 -7.18 -15.07 -2.08
C SER A 140 -8.40 -14.67 -2.89
N ALA A 141 -9.43 -15.53 -2.95
CA ALA A 141 -10.66 -15.25 -3.67
C ALA A 141 -11.44 -14.08 -3.04
N PHE A 142 -11.56 -14.07 -1.71
CA PHE A 142 -12.25 -13.00 -0.98
C PHE A 142 -11.47 -11.69 -0.99
N PHE A 143 -10.14 -11.74 -0.92
CA PHE A 143 -9.31 -10.57 -1.15
C PHE A 143 -9.51 -10.01 -2.56
N SER A 144 -9.47 -10.86 -3.59
CA SER A 144 -9.67 -10.43 -4.98
C SER A 144 -11.04 -9.80 -5.18
N LEU A 145 -12.09 -10.38 -4.57
CA LEU A 145 -13.44 -9.81 -4.58
C LEU A 145 -13.46 -8.44 -3.90
N ALA A 146 -12.88 -8.30 -2.71
CA ALA A 146 -12.79 -7.02 -2.00
C ALA A 146 -12.03 -5.98 -2.83
N HIS A 147 -10.92 -6.37 -3.46
CA HIS A 147 -10.10 -5.52 -4.30
C HIS A 147 -10.87 -5.03 -5.53
N LEU A 148 -11.55 -5.92 -6.26
CA LEU A 148 -12.39 -5.56 -7.41
C LEU A 148 -13.56 -4.64 -7.02
N LEU A 149 -14.07 -4.76 -5.79
CA LEU A 149 -15.14 -3.88 -5.29
C LEU A 149 -14.66 -2.46 -4.97
N ARG A 150 -13.35 -2.20 -4.85
CA ARG A 150 -12.85 -0.87 -4.47
C ARG A 150 -13.30 0.25 -5.42
N VAL A 151 -13.16 0.04 -6.73
CA VAL A 151 -13.56 1.00 -7.76
C VAL A 151 -15.07 1.27 -7.76
N PRO A 152 -15.96 0.25 -7.88
CA PRO A 152 -17.39 0.50 -7.89
C PRO A 152 -17.90 1.11 -6.58
N LEU A 153 -17.31 0.77 -5.43
CA LEU A 153 -17.65 1.41 -4.16
C LEU A 153 -17.30 2.90 -4.15
N PHE A 154 -16.13 3.27 -4.69
CA PHE A 154 -15.77 4.67 -4.84
C PHE A 154 -16.69 5.40 -5.81
N SER A 155 -17.02 4.82 -6.97
CA SER A 155 -17.96 5.43 -7.92
C SER A 155 -19.34 5.66 -7.30
N LEU A 156 -19.85 4.69 -6.52
CA LEU A 156 -21.12 4.83 -5.80
C LEU A 156 -21.05 5.91 -4.71
N ALA A 157 -19.95 5.96 -3.95
CA ALA A 157 -19.77 6.99 -2.93
C ALA A 157 -19.70 8.40 -3.55
N SER A 158 -18.98 8.56 -4.66
CA SER A 158 -18.84 9.83 -5.40
C SER A 158 -20.13 10.29 -6.05
N LEU A 159 -21.08 9.39 -6.31
CA LEU A 159 -22.42 9.76 -6.75
C LEU A 159 -23.28 10.35 -5.62
N LEU A 160 -23.04 9.91 -4.38
CA LEU A 160 -23.88 10.22 -3.22
C LEU A 160 -23.32 11.36 -2.36
N LEU A 161 -22.00 11.57 -2.38
CA LEU A 161 -21.27 12.42 -1.45
C LEU A 161 -20.29 13.35 -2.21
N PRO A 162 -19.93 14.51 -1.62
CA PRO A 162 -18.83 15.33 -2.12
C PRO A 162 -17.51 14.56 -2.20
N SER A 163 -16.62 14.93 -3.12
CA SER A 163 -15.37 14.20 -3.44
C SER A 163 -14.54 13.82 -2.19
N GLU A 164 -14.35 14.75 -1.25
CA GLU A 164 -13.58 14.51 -0.03
C GLU A 164 -14.23 13.45 0.87
N SER A 165 -15.53 13.59 1.12
CA SER A 165 -16.33 12.67 1.93
C SER A 165 -16.51 11.31 1.25
N ALA A 166 -16.60 11.29 -0.08
CA ALA A 166 -16.76 10.09 -0.89
C ALA A 166 -15.53 9.16 -0.76
N CYS A 167 -14.32 9.73 -0.74
CA CYS A 167 -13.09 8.97 -0.55
C CYS A 167 -13.06 8.27 0.82
N LEU A 168 -13.36 9.00 1.90
CA LEU A 168 -13.39 8.45 3.26
C LEU A 168 -14.52 7.43 3.43
N ALA A 169 -15.72 7.73 2.94
CA ALA A 169 -16.87 6.83 3.02
C ALA A 169 -16.63 5.53 2.25
N SER A 170 -16.09 5.60 1.02
CA SER A 170 -15.73 4.43 0.23
C SER A 170 -14.67 3.59 0.93
N THR A 171 -13.64 4.24 1.50
CA THR A 171 -12.59 3.56 2.27
C THR A 171 -13.17 2.82 3.48
N PHE A 172 -14.07 3.46 4.23
CA PHE A 172 -14.74 2.83 5.37
C PHE A 172 -15.62 1.65 4.96
N ILE A 173 -16.43 1.79 3.90
CA ILE A 173 -17.27 0.71 3.37
C ILE A 173 -16.40 -0.45 2.88
N HIS A 174 -15.30 -0.17 2.19
CA HIS A 174 -14.35 -1.18 1.73
C HIS A 174 -13.71 -1.94 2.91
N VAL A 175 -13.33 -1.25 3.98
CA VAL A 175 -12.83 -1.87 5.22
C VAL A 175 -13.89 -2.74 5.88
N LEU A 176 -15.15 -2.29 5.91
CA LEU A 176 -16.27 -3.07 6.45
C LEU A 176 -16.48 -4.36 5.64
N ILE A 177 -16.51 -4.26 4.31
CA ILE A 177 -16.65 -5.41 3.42
C ILE A 177 -15.48 -6.38 3.57
N THR A 178 -14.25 -5.87 3.64
CA THR A 178 -13.03 -6.69 3.78
C THR A 178 -13.06 -7.50 5.09
N ASN A 179 -13.39 -6.86 6.22
CA ASN A 179 -13.52 -7.57 7.50
C ASN A 179 -14.73 -8.52 7.52
N GLY A 180 -15.83 -8.16 6.87
CA GLY A 180 -16.99 -9.04 6.70
C GLY A 180 -16.68 -10.29 5.89
N LEU A 181 -15.91 -10.15 4.80
CA LEU A 181 -15.43 -11.28 4.00
C LEU A 181 -14.44 -12.16 4.79
N ARG A 182 -13.55 -11.57 5.60
CA ARG A 182 -12.70 -12.35 6.53
C ARG A 182 -13.53 -13.22 7.49
N LEU A 183 -14.61 -12.66 8.07
CA LEU A 183 -15.54 -13.43 8.90
C LEU A 183 -16.27 -14.50 8.09
N ALA A 184 -16.74 -14.17 6.89
CA ALA A 184 -17.39 -15.12 6.00
C ALA A 184 -16.47 -16.30 5.65
N ALA A 185 -15.16 -16.06 5.49
CA ALA A 185 -14.19 -17.13 5.22
C ALA A 185 -14.12 -18.15 6.36
N LEU A 186 -14.20 -17.71 7.62
CA LEU A 186 -14.26 -18.60 8.79
C LEU A 186 -15.51 -19.48 8.77
N VAL A 187 -16.64 -18.92 8.33
CA VAL A 187 -17.91 -19.66 8.18
C VAL A 187 -17.79 -20.70 7.07
N VAL A 188 -17.28 -20.30 5.90
CA VAL A 188 -17.13 -21.19 4.74
C VAL A 188 -16.15 -22.33 5.02
N LEU A 189 -15.05 -22.05 5.72
CA LEU A 189 -14.08 -23.06 6.15
C LEU A 189 -14.56 -23.91 7.33
N GLN A 190 -15.72 -23.60 7.91
CA GLN A 190 -16.29 -24.33 9.04
C GLN A 190 -15.32 -24.47 10.22
N VAL A 191 -14.52 -23.42 10.49
CA VAL A 191 -13.42 -23.43 11.49
C VAL A 191 -13.90 -23.85 12.88
N ARG A 192 -15.16 -23.59 13.24
CA ARG A 192 -15.70 -24.01 14.53
C ARG A 192 -15.83 -25.54 14.64
N HIS A 193 -16.12 -26.24 13.55
CA HIS A 193 -16.28 -27.70 13.56
C HIS A 193 -14.96 -28.44 13.72
N THR A 194 -13.84 -27.81 13.37
CA THR A 194 -12.51 -28.38 13.61
C THR A 194 -12.01 -28.14 15.02
N MET A 195 -12.71 -27.34 15.84
CA MET A 195 -12.24 -26.91 17.15
C MET A 195 -12.41 -27.99 18.22
N ASP A 196 -11.31 -28.43 18.84
CA ASP A 196 -11.32 -29.47 19.90
C ASP A 196 -11.61 -28.88 21.29
N TYR A 197 -11.17 -27.64 21.53
CA TYR A 197 -11.32 -26.98 22.82
C TYR A 197 -12.58 -26.11 22.85
N PRO A 198 -13.17 -25.82 24.03
CA PRO A 198 -14.33 -24.92 24.11
C PRO A 198 -13.96 -23.46 23.81
N ALA A 199 -12.71 -23.08 24.07
CA ALA A 199 -12.16 -21.75 23.82
C ALA A 199 -10.99 -21.82 22.82
N PRO A 200 -10.78 -20.80 21.98
CA PRO A 200 -9.70 -20.81 20.99
C PRO A 200 -8.34 -20.85 21.69
N THR A 201 -7.54 -21.87 21.38
CA THR A 201 -6.17 -22.05 21.88
C THR A 201 -5.22 -22.30 20.70
N CYS A 202 -3.93 -22.03 20.89
CA CYS A 202 -2.88 -22.24 19.89
C CYS A 202 -2.64 -23.72 19.56
N GLN A 203 -3.05 -24.63 20.45
CA GLN A 203 -2.96 -26.08 20.27
C GLN A 203 -4.08 -26.63 19.40
N ASP A 204 -5.12 -25.82 19.16
CA ASP A 204 -6.28 -26.23 18.42
C ASP A 204 -5.98 -26.25 16.90
N PRO A 205 -6.39 -27.29 16.14
CA PRO A 205 -6.26 -27.29 14.69
C PRO A 205 -6.89 -26.05 14.03
N ALA A 206 -7.94 -25.47 14.63
CA ALA A 206 -8.55 -24.22 14.18
C ALA A 206 -7.54 -23.05 14.10
N PHE A 207 -6.56 -22.99 15.01
CA PHE A 207 -5.52 -21.95 14.98
C PHE A 207 -4.71 -21.99 13.68
N ARG A 208 -4.34 -23.19 13.21
CA ARG A 208 -3.58 -23.36 11.97
C ARG A 208 -4.39 -22.96 10.74
N THR A 209 -5.67 -23.35 10.67
CA THR A 209 -6.58 -22.94 9.60
C THR A 209 -6.73 -21.42 9.56
N VAL A 210 -6.95 -20.77 10.71
CA VAL A 210 -7.03 -19.30 10.79
C VAL A 210 -5.70 -18.66 10.41
N TRP A 211 -4.58 -19.22 10.83
CA TRP A 211 -3.25 -18.71 10.51
C TRP A 211 -3.02 -18.68 9.00
N TRP A 212 -3.23 -19.78 8.30
CA TRP A 212 -3.07 -19.85 6.85
C TRP A 212 -4.09 -19.00 6.11
N LEU A 213 -5.34 -18.94 6.59
CA LEU A 213 -6.34 -18.02 6.06
C LEU A 213 -5.86 -16.56 6.16
N SER A 214 -5.17 -16.22 7.25
CA SER A 214 -4.67 -14.87 7.50
C SER A 214 -3.41 -14.52 6.70
N LEU A 215 -2.64 -15.52 6.26
CA LEU A 215 -1.51 -15.38 5.35
C LEU A 215 -2.01 -15.23 3.90
N ASN A 216 -2.65 -14.08 3.64
CA ASN A 216 -3.26 -13.77 2.36
C ASN A 216 -2.22 -13.56 1.25
N PHE A 217 -1.91 -14.63 0.51
CA PHE A 217 -0.92 -14.60 -0.57
C PHE A 217 -1.28 -13.61 -1.68
N ALA A 218 -2.56 -13.50 -2.05
CA ALA A 218 -3.01 -12.60 -3.11
C ALA A 218 -2.76 -11.12 -2.75
N GLU A 219 -2.90 -10.75 -1.48
CA GLU A 219 -2.60 -9.40 -0.99
C GLU A 219 -1.13 -9.05 -1.21
N VAL A 220 -0.22 -9.96 -0.85
CA VAL A 220 1.24 -9.77 -1.05
C VAL A 220 1.58 -9.68 -2.54
N LEU A 221 0.97 -10.51 -3.38
CA LEU A 221 1.22 -10.50 -4.81
C LEU A 221 0.72 -9.21 -5.48
N ALA A 222 -0.53 -8.82 -5.21
CA ALA A 222 -1.12 -7.58 -5.73
C ALA A 222 -0.31 -6.35 -5.31
N ALA A 223 0.14 -6.34 -4.06
CA ALA A 223 1.07 -5.38 -3.52
C ALA A 223 2.37 -5.28 -4.36
N ILE A 224 3.05 -6.41 -4.60
CA ILE A 224 4.28 -6.44 -5.40
C ILE A 224 4.04 -5.91 -6.82
N VAL A 225 2.99 -6.39 -7.49
CA VAL A 225 2.62 -5.95 -8.84
C VAL A 225 2.39 -4.44 -8.89
N GLN A 226 1.59 -3.91 -7.97
CA GLN A 226 1.32 -2.47 -7.86
C GLN A 226 2.62 -1.66 -7.69
N GLY A 227 3.58 -2.18 -6.91
CA GLY A 227 4.88 -1.53 -6.73
C GLY A 227 5.72 -1.47 -8.02
N TYR A 228 5.63 -2.48 -8.88
CA TYR A 228 6.31 -2.48 -10.18
C TYR A 228 5.59 -1.64 -11.23
N GLU A 229 4.25 -1.59 -11.20
CA GLU A 229 3.47 -0.70 -12.05
C GLU A 229 3.81 0.77 -11.76
N GLN A 230 3.90 1.14 -10.49
CA GLN A 230 4.37 2.47 -10.07
C GLN A 230 5.79 2.77 -10.55
N LEU A 231 6.67 1.76 -10.56
CA LEU A 231 8.04 1.92 -11.04
C LEU A 231 8.11 2.07 -12.57
N ALA A 232 7.25 1.36 -13.29
CA ALA A 232 7.20 1.38 -14.74
C ALA A 232 6.84 2.76 -15.31
N LEU A 233 6.12 3.60 -14.54
CA LEU A 233 5.83 5.00 -14.90
C LEU A 233 7.10 5.84 -15.16
N TYR A 234 8.24 5.42 -14.63
CA TYR A 234 9.51 6.12 -14.78
C TYR A 234 10.41 5.54 -15.88
N ARG A 235 10.01 4.45 -16.51
CA ARG A 235 10.83 3.75 -17.51
C ARG A 235 11.25 4.65 -18.66
N ASP A 236 10.30 5.43 -19.18
CA ASP A 236 10.50 6.25 -20.40
C ASP A 236 11.08 7.63 -20.09
N VAL A 237 11.21 7.96 -18.81
CA VAL A 237 11.61 9.27 -18.31
C VAL A 237 13.07 9.28 -17.84
N MET A 238 13.62 8.09 -17.55
CA MET A 238 14.98 7.96 -17.06
C MET A 238 16.02 8.08 -18.16
N VAL A 239 16.96 9.00 -17.97
CA VAL A 239 18.11 9.23 -18.84
C VAL A 239 19.33 8.53 -18.23
N PRO A 240 20.00 7.61 -18.97
CA PRO A 240 21.21 6.95 -18.48
C PRO A 240 22.33 7.97 -18.16
N GLU A 241 23.05 7.71 -17.08
CA GLU A 241 24.20 8.51 -16.65
C GLU A 241 25.25 8.65 -17.79
N GLY A 242 25.73 9.88 -18.03
CA GLY A 242 26.72 10.23 -19.06
C GLY A 242 26.15 10.50 -20.46
N ARG A 243 24.82 10.54 -20.63
CA ARG A 243 24.14 10.91 -21.89
C ARG A 243 23.16 12.08 -21.71
N GLU A 244 23.22 12.79 -20.59
CA GLU A 244 22.30 13.86 -20.23
C GLU A 244 22.30 14.99 -21.25
N THR A 245 23.51 15.47 -21.60
CA THR A 245 23.71 16.58 -22.53
C THR A 245 23.25 16.24 -23.96
N GLU A 246 23.53 15.02 -24.43
CA GLU A 246 23.06 14.55 -25.74
C GLU A 246 21.53 14.51 -25.82
N PHE A 247 20.87 14.04 -24.75
CA PHE A 247 19.41 14.03 -24.68
C PHE A 247 18.81 15.44 -24.63
N LEU A 248 19.41 16.34 -23.86
CA LEU A 248 18.99 17.75 -23.81
C LEU A 248 19.19 18.45 -25.15
N GLU A 249 20.30 18.22 -25.86
CA GLU A 249 20.53 18.78 -27.20
C GLU A 249 19.51 18.26 -28.22
N ARG A 250 19.17 16.96 -28.18
CA ARG A 250 18.10 16.38 -29.01
C ARG A 250 16.72 16.97 -28.69
N LEU A 251 16.45 17.25 -27.41
CA LEU A 251 15.22 17.88 -26.97
C LEU A 251 15.15 19.36 -27.41
N LYS A 252 16.22 20.13 -27.21
CA LYS A 252 16.35 21.55 -27.62
C LYS A 252 16.28 21.73 -29.14
N SER A 253 16.83 20.80 -29.91
CA SER A 253 16.76 20.84 -31.37
C SER A 253 15.37 20.54 -31.93
N GLY A 254 14.38 20.19 -31.09
CA GLY A 254 13.04 19.82 -31.53
C GLY A 254 13.03 18.54 -32.38
N SER A 255 14.14 17.80 -32.42
CA SER A 255 14.36 16.59 -33.21
C SER A 255 13.76 15.33 -32.56
N LEU A 256 12.91 15.48 -31.55
CA LEU A 256 12.09 14.39 -31.04
C LEU A 256 10.93 14.06 -32.00
N ASP A 257 11.23 13.96 -33.30
CA ASP A 257 10.54 12.96 -34.10
C ASP A 257 10.93 11.62 -33.47
N GLU A 258 9.93 10.99 -32.86
CA GLU A 258 10.01 9.71 -32.16
C GLU A 258 11.06 8.81 -32.80
N PRO A 259 12.09 8.33 -32.06
CA PRO A 259 12.84 7.18 -32.55
C PRO A 259 11.83 6.05 -32.62
N GLU A 260 11.28 5.84 -33.81
CA GLU A 260 10.49 4.67 -34.15
C GLU A 260 11.30 3.49 -33.61
N PRO A 261 10.80 2.73 -32.62
CA PRO A 261 11.58 1.68 -31.99
C PRO A 261 11.89 0.68 -33.09
N THR A 262 13.12 0.78 -33.60
CA THR A 262 13.67 -0.07 -34.64
C THR A 262 13.99 -1.39 -33.96
N LEU A 263 12.96 -2.12 -33.55
CA LEU A 263 12.99 -3.56 -33.54
C LEU A 263 13.05 -3.96 -35.02
N GLU A 264 14.26 -3.83 -35.58
CA GLU A 264 14.68 -4.53 -36.77
C GLU A 264 14.27 -5.99 -36.57
N ASN A 265 13.20 -6.36 -37.26
CA ASN A 265 12.90 -7.75 -37.54
C ASN A 265 13.44 -7.95 -38.96
N PRO A 266 14.73 -8.32 -39.13
CA PRO A 266 15.29 -8.55 -40.44
C PRO A 266 14.72 -9.88 -40.92
N HIS A 267 13.56 -9.89 -41.57
CA HIS A 267 13.08 -10.90 -42.53
C HIS A 267 11.58 -10.71 -42.80
N SER A 268 11.25 -9.80 -43.72
CA SER A 268 9.99 -9.88 -44.46
C SER A 268 10.24 -9.36 -45.87
N PRO A 269 10.54 -10.24 -46.84
CA PRO A 269 10.72 -9.84 -48.22
C PRO A 269 9.35 -9.48 -48.82
N GLN A 270 9.22 -8.22 -49.20
CA GLN A 270 8.82 -7.83 -50.55
C GLN A 270 7.54 -8.49 -51.10
N GLN A 271 6.38 -7.93 -50.75
CA GLN A 271 5.19 -7.99 -51.60
C GLN A 271 4.68 -6.56 -51.87
N GLN A 272 5.32 -5.93 -52.86
CA GLN A 272 4.74 -4.85 -53.64
C GLN A 272 4.04 -5.47 -54.84
N HIS A 273 2.71 -5.42 -54.92
CA HIS A 273 2.01 -4.85 -56.09
C HIS A 273 0.50 -4.84 -55.90
N GLU A 274 -0.05 -3.64 -56.05
CA GLU A 274 -1.33 -3.31 -56.69
C GLU A 274 -2.63 -3.87 -56.08
N ALA A 275 -3.32 -3.01 -55.33
CA ALA A 275 -4.77 -2.80 -55.50
C ALA A 275 -5.28 -1.61 -54.67
N PHE A 276 -5.91 -0.66 -55.38
CA PHE A 276 -6.95 0.27 -54.92
C PHE A 276 -6.56 1.56 -54.19
N GLU A 277 -6.25 2.58 -55.00
CA GLU A 277 -6.66 3.97 -54.77
C GLU A 277 -8.20 4.03 -54.61
N ASN A 278 -8.70 3.91 -53.38
CA ASN A 278 -10.04 4.38 -52.96
C ASN A 278 -10.20 4.41 -51.42
N GLY A 279 -9.10 4.43 -50.66
CA GLY A 279 -9.10 4.37 -49.20
C GLY A 279 -8.32 5.50 -48.49
N LEU A 280 -8.04 6.61 -49.17
CA LEU A 280 -7.16 7.67 -48.65
C LEU A 280 -7.80 8.50 -47.50
N GLU A 281 -9.12 8.62 -47.43
CA GLU A 281 -9.77 9.40 -46.34
C GLU A 281 -9.93 8.62 -45.02
N ASP A 282 -10.09 7.29 -45.06
CA ASP A 282 -10.26 6.48 -43.83
C ASP A 282 -8.93 6.19 -43.12
N GLY A 283 -7.80 6.35 -43.82
CA GLY A 283 -6.45 6.22 -43.25
C GLY A 283 -6.02 7.41 -42.40
N GLU A 284 -6.37 8.62 -42.82
CA GLU A 284 -5.99 9.85 -42.11
C GLU A 284 -6.72 9.94 -40.76
N ALA A 285 -8.02 9.64 -40.71
CA ALA A 285 -8.80 9.64 -39.47
C ALA A 285 -8.24 8.66 -38.42
N ARG A 286 -7.85 7.44 -38.83
CA ARG A 286 -7.23 6.45 -37.92
C ARG A 286 -5.83 6.88 -37.46
N SER A 287 -5.08 7.58 -38.32
CA SER A 287 -3.77 8.12 -37.95
C SER A 287 -3.89 9.23 -36.90
N VAL A 288 -4.91 10.08 -37.01
CA VAL A 288 -5.20 11.12 -36.03
C VAL A 288 -5.69 10.52 -34.72
N GLU A 289 -6.60 9.54 -34.77
CA GLU A 289 -7.11 8.85 -33.57
C GLU A 289 -5.98 8.18 -32.79
N SER A 290 -5.10 7.44 -33.47
CA SER A 290 -3.94 6.80 -32.81
C SER A 290 -2.93 7.79 -32.22
N ARG A 291 -2.76 8.98 -32.83
CA ARG A 291 -1.93 10.06 -32.27
C ARG A 291 -2.58 10.68 -31.04
N ILE A 292 -3.89 10.86 -31.05
CA ILE A 292 -4.65 11.36 -29.89
C ILE A 292 -4.58 10.34 -28.76
N ASP A 293 -4.80 9.06 -29.03
CA ASP A 293 -4.72 7.99 -28.04
C ASP A 293 -3.33 7.92 -27.41
N ARG A 294 -2.26 7.98 -28.22
CA ARG A 294 -0.87 8.03 -27.75
C ARG A 294 -0.58 9.28 -26.93
N GLY A 295 -1.11 10.43 -27.35
CA GLY A 295 -0.99 11.69 -26.62
C GLY A 295 -1.69 11.64 -25.27
N LEU A 296 -2.89 11.06 -25.22
CA LEU A 296 -3.68 10.88 -24.00
C LEU A 296 -3.00 9.91 -23.04
N GLU A 297 -2.43 8.81 -23.54
CA GLU A 297 -1.65 7.86 -22.74
C GLU A 297 -0.41 8.54 -22.13
N LYS A 298 0.34 9.33 -22.93
CA LYS A 298 1.47 10.12 -22.43
C LYS A 298 1.05 11.11 -21.33
N LEU A 299 -0.04 11.84 -21.54
CA LEU A 299 -0.58 12.78 -20.55
C LEU A 299 -1.04 12.04 -19.28
N LEU A 300 -1.61 10.85 -19.41
CA LEU A 300 -2.01 10.02 -18.28
C LEU A 300 -0.79 9.56 -17.47
N VAL A 301 0.29 9.13 -18.12
CA VAL A 301 1.55 8.76 -17.45
C VAL A 301 2.15 9.97 -16.71
N ILE A 302 2.20 11.14 -17.36
CA ILE A 302 2.69 12.37 -16.73
C ILE A 302 1.84 12.73 -15.51
N LYS A 303 0.51 12.67 -15.64
CA LYS A 303 -0.41 12.94 -14.53
C LYS A 303 -0.26 11.95 -13.38
N MET A 304 -0.19 10.65 -13.68
CA MET A 304 0.01 9.62 -12.65
C MET A 304 1.34 9.79 -11.91
N ARG A 305 2.38 10.24 -12.63
CA ARG A 305 3.66 10.58 -12.02
C ARG A 305 3.53 11.80 -11.11
N ASP A 306 2.93 12.88 -11.57
CA ASP A 306 2.72 14.10 -10.80
C ASP A 306 1.93 13.83 -9.51
N GLU A 307 0.85 13.05 -9.59
CA GLU A 307 0.08 12.59 -8.41
C GLU A 307 0.93 11.76 -7.44
N LEU A 308 1.83 10.92 -7.96
CA LEU A 308 2.74 10.14 -7.13
C LEU A 308 3.76 11.03 -6.41
N GLU A 309 4.33 12.00 -7.12
CA GLU A 309 5.32 12.94 -6.59
C GLU A 309 4.70 13.88 -5.56
N GLU A 310 3.46 14.32 -5.78
CA GLU A 310 2.67 15.08 -4.79
C GLU A 310 2.47 14.26 -3.50
N VAL A 311 2.14 12.97 -3.62
CA VAL A 311 1.93 12.08 -2.48
C VAL A 311 3.22 11.85 -1.68
N TYR A 312 4.35 11.66 -2.35
CA TYR A 312 5.64 11.46 -1.68
C TYR A 312 6.29 12.79 -1.23
N GLY A 313 5.80 13.94 -1.72
CA GLY A 313 6.34 15.27 -1.46
C GLY A 313 7.72 15.53 -2.09
N VAL A 314 8.22 14.56 -2.87
CA VAL A 314 9.50 14.61 -3.58
C VAL A 314 9.43 13.63 -4.75
N PRO A 315 10.10 13.93 -5.87
CA PRO A 315 10.26 12.97 -6.95
C PRO A 315 10.95 11.70 -6.44
N VAL A 316 10.30 10.55 -6.65
CA VAL A 316 10.67 9.24 -6.06
C VAL A 316 12.13 8.83 -6.35
N ILE A 317 12.73 9.39 -7.41
CA ILE A 317 14.03 8.98 -7.95
C ILE A 317 15.19 9.87 -7.49
N VAL A 318 14.95 11.17 -7.26
CA VAL A 318 16.00 12.20 -7.34
C VAL A 318 17.04 12.12 -6.22
N ARG A 319 16.82 11.39 -5.12
CA ARG A 319 17.73 11.47 -3.95
C ARG A 319 18.70 10.33 -3.73
N THR A 320 18.77 9.33 -4.63
CA THR A 320 19.64 8.15 -4.37
C THR A 320 21.03 8.19 -5.01
N LEU A 321 21.35 9.18 -5.86
CA LEU A 321 22.56 9.13 -6.68
C LEU A 321 23.56 10.28 -6.54
N SER A 322 23.25 11.36 -5.81
CA SER A 322 24.27 12.33 -5.35
C SER A 322 25.08 11.76 -4.18
N VAL A 323 25.82 10.67 -4.44
CA VAL A 323 26.65 9.95 -3.45
C VAL A 323 28.11 9.85 -3.88
N SER A 324 28.52 10.51 -4.96
CA SER A 324 29.89 10.33 -5.44
C SER A 324 30.65 11.61 -5.76
N ASN A 325 30.54 12.65 -4.92
CA ASN A 325 31.75 13.39 -4.53
C ASN A 325 31.67 14.05 -3.14
N ARG A 326 32.14 13.25 -2.18
CA ARG A 326 32.70 13.54 -0.84
C ARG A 326 32.76 15.01 -0.39
N LEU A 327 32.02 15.34 0.69
CA LEU A 327 32.57 15.47 2.06
C LEU A 327 31.60 16.16 3.05
N SER A 328 30.28 16.15 2.81
CA SER A 328 29.33 16.66 3.81
C SER A 328 28.63 15.53 4.54
N ASN A 329 29.08 15.29 5.77
CA ASN A 329 28.40 14.48 6.78
C ASN A 329 27.05 15.13 7.15
N HIS A 330 26.00 14.98 6.34
CA HIS A 330 24.63 15.15 6.86
C HIS A 330 23.58 14.53 5.93
N VAL A 331 23.18 13.30 6.25
CA VAL A 331 21.84 12.72 6.01
C VAL A 331 21.38 12.72 4.55
N THR A 332 22.03 11.89 3.72
CA THR A 332 21.41 11.41 2.46
C THR A 332 20.39 10.33 2.79
N GLN A 333 19.14 10.72 2.96
CA GLN A 333 18.05 9.79 3.31
C GLN A 333 17.63 8.98 2.07
N LYS A 334 18.41 7.91 1.79
CA LYS A 334 18.25 6.90 0.73
C LYS A 334 17.05 5.97 0.93
N ILE A 335 15.81 6.46 1.05
CA ILE A 335 14.76 5.51 1.43
C ILE A 335 13.42 5.62 0.68
N PRO A 336 13.37 5.16 -0.59
CA PRO A 336 12.14 4.64 -1.19
C PRO A 336 11.97 3.12 -0.92
N VAL A 337 13.02 2.31 -1.11
CA VAL A 337 12.90 0.83 -1.07
C VAL A 337 12.58 0.29 0.32
N PHE A 338 13.16 0.87 1.38
CA PHE A 338 12.84 0.39 2.73
C PHE A 338 11.45 0.81 3.20
N ILE A 339 10.88 1.94 2.73
CA ILE A 339 9.45 2.24 2.99
C ILE A 339 8.59 1.16 2.34
N SER A 340 8.86 0.82 1.07
CA SER A 340 8.11 -0.24 0.38
C SER A 340 8.21 -1.56 1.14
N CYS A 341 9.41 -1.93 1.62
CA CYS A 341 9.60 -3.12 2.46
C CYS A 341 8.78 -3.04 3.76
N LEU A 342 8.80 -1.91 4.46
CA LEU A 342 8.01 -1.69 5.68
C LEU A 342 6.50 -1.76 5.42
N GLN A 343 6.02 -1.21 4.30
CA GLN A 343 4.61 -1.29 3.93
C GLN A 343 4.19 -2.74 3.66
N ARG A 344 5.05 -3.56 3.03
CA ARG A 344 4.78 -5.00 2.84
C ARG A 344 4.77 -5.75 4.17
N PHE A 345 5.76 -5.49 5.01
CA PHE A 345 5.81 -6.03 6.37
C PHE A 345 4.54 -5.68 7.15
N ASN A 346 4.13 -4.40 7.13
CA ASN A 346 2.93 -3.93 7.80
C ASN A 346 1.67 -4.65 7.30
N SER A 347 1.45 -4.69 5.98
CA SER A 347 0.25 -5.34 5.40
C SER A 347 0.13 -6.79 5.86
N ILE A 348 1.23 -7.56 5.83
CA ILE A 348 1.23 -8.96 6.29
C ILE A 348 0.87 -9.05 7.78
N PHE A 349 1.62 -8.35 8.65
CA PHE A 349 1.42 -8.43 10.10
C PHE A 349 0.05 -7.92 10.56
N LEU A 350 -0.43 -6.82 9.95
CA LEU A 350 -1.74 -6.27 10.23
C LEU A 350 -2.85 -7.22 9.76
N SER A 351 -2.76 -7.78 8.55
CA SER A 351 -3.74 -8.73 8.01
C SER A 351 -3.82 -9.99 8.88
N THR A 352 -2.67 -10.54 9.29
CA THR A 352 -2.56 -11.66 10.23
C THR A 352 -3.17 -11.32 11.59
N GLY A 353 -2.72 -10.23 12.22
CA GLY A 353 -3.17 -9.83 13.55
C GLY A 353 -4.66 -9.54 13.64
N LEU A 354 -5.21 -8.81 12.67
CA LEU A 354 -6.65 -8.52 12.60
C LEU A 354 -7.47 -9.79 12.42
N THR A 355 -7.03 -10.70 11.55
CA THR A 355 -7.73 -11.98 11.32
C THR A 355 -7.70 -12.86 12.56
N LEU A 356 -6.58 -12.92 13.29
CA LEU A 356 -6.46 -13.65 14.55
C LEU A 356 -7.38 -13.09 15.64
N LEU A 357 -7.44 -11.76 15.81
CA LEU A 357 -8.33 -11.12 16.78
C LEU A 357 -9.81 -11.37 16.43
N LEU A 358 -10.17 -11.17 15.16
CA LEU A 358 -11.53 -11.29 14.68
C LEU A 358 -12.04 -12.74 14.75
N SER A 359 -11.20 -13.70 14.38
CA SER A 359 -11.51 -15.13 14.46
C SER A 359 -11.64 -15.61 15.90
N ALA A 360 -10.75 -15.22 16.81
CA ALA A 360 -10.88 -15.59 18.22
C ALA A 360 -12.17 -15.01 18.83
N ALA A 361 -12.52 -13.77 18.51
CA ALA A 361 -13.75 -13.15 18.97
C ALA A 361 -14.99 -13.84 18.39
N TYR A 362 -14.94 -14.23 17.11
CA TYR A 362 -16.01 -14.98 16.44
C TYR A 362 -16.19 -16.39 17.03
N LEU A 363 -15.10 -17.15 17.24
CA LEU A 363 -15.15 -18.52 17.77
C LEU A 363 -15.56 -18.58 19.24
N ARG A 364 -15.38 -17.49 20.00
CA ARG A 364 -15.92 -17.35 21.38
C ARG A 364 -17.40 -16.94 21.39
N SER A 365 -17.92 -16.44 20.27
CA SER A 365 -19.32 -16.01 20.14
C SER A 365 -20.23 -17.22 19.86
N PRO A 366 -21.46 -17.23 20.40
CA PRO A 366 -22.43 -18.27 20.07
C PRO A 366 -22.88 -18.22 18.60
N LEU A 367 -22.55 -17.14 17.86
CA LEU A 367 -22.76 -17.06 16.41
C LEU A 367 -21.99 -18.13 15.62
N SER A 368 -20.91 -18.66 16.20
CA SER A 368 -20.13 -19.73 15.58
C SER A 368 -20.77 -21.11 15.75
N LEU A 369 -21.74 -21.26 16.66
CA LEU A 369 -22.37 -22.55 16.95
C LEU A 369 -23.38 -22.92 15.84
N PRO A 370 -23.39 -24.18 15.39
CA PRO A 370 -24.37 -24.64 14.41
C PRO A 370 -25.79 -24.55 14.99
N LEU A 371 -26.76 -24.14 14.17
CA LEU A 371 -28.16 -23.97 14.58
C LEU A 371 -28.80 -25.26 15.12
N SER A 372 -28.31 -26.43 14.71
CA SER A 372 -28.76 -27.74 15.21
C SER A 372 -28.63 -27.85 16.72
N ASP A 373 -27.47 -27.45 17.26
CA ASP A 373 -27.15 -27.57 18.68
C ASP A 373 -27.98 -26.58 19.52
N VAL A 374 -28.33 -25.44 18.91
CA VAL A 374 -29.19 -24.42 19.53
C VAL A 374 -30.64 -24.92 19.60
N SER A 375 -31.13 -25.60 18.56
CA SER A 375 -32.48 -26.16 18.53
C SER A 375 -32.70 -27.24 19.60
N ASP A 376 -31.70 -28.10 19.83
CA ASP A 376 -31.77 -29.15 20.86
C ASP A 376 -31.75 -28.57 22.29
N ARG A 377 -31.04 -27.45 22.48
CA ARG A 377 -31.05 -26.70 23.76
C ARG A 377 -32.34 -25.91 23.96
N LEU A 378 -32.91 -25.33 22.91
CA LEU A 378 -34.16 -24.56 22.99
C LEU A 378 -35.38 -25.47 23.20
N SER A 379 -35.38 -26.66 22.61
CA SER A 379 -36.47 -27.64 22.78
C SER A 379 -36.52 -28.27 24.19
N SER A 380 -35.41 -28.24 24.93
CA SER A 380 -35.34 -28.73 26.31
C SER A 380 -35.62 -27.68 27.38
N LEU A 381 -35.80 -26.39 27.02
CA LEU A 381 -36.07 -25.31 27.97
C LEU A 381 -37.58 -25.01 28.06
N PRO A 382 -38.18 -25.01 29.28
CA PRO A 382 -39.57 -24.61 29.45
C PRO A 382 -39.78 -23.13 29.09
N VAL A 383 -40.77 -22.89 28.23
CA VAL A 383 -41.09 -21.61 27.54
C VAL A 383 -41.20 -20.38 28.45
N THR A 384 -41.37 -20.56 29.76
CA THR A 384 -41.60 -19.48 30.73
C THR A 384 -40.33 -18.80 31.28
N VAL A 385 -39.12 -19.27 30.98
CA VAL A 385 -37.85 -18.75 31.59
C VAL A 385 -36.98 -17.93 30.62
N GLN A 386 -37.35 -17.83 29.33
CA GLN A 386 -36.51 -17.28 28.26
C GLN A 386 -36.12 -15.79 28.41
N LEU A 387 -36.98 -14.92 28.96
CA LEU A 387 -36.68 -13.47 29.02
C LEU A 387 -36.08 -13.02 30.37
N LYS A 388 -36.30 -13.77 31.45
CA LYS A 388 -35.75 -13.46 32.78
C LYS A 388 -34.35 -14.04 32.99
N GLY A 389 -34.03 -15.20 32.41
CA GLY A 389 -32.69 -15.79 32.50
C GLY A 389 -31.59 -14.90 31.89
N PHE A 390 -31.91 -14.19 30.79
CA PHE A 390 -30.98 -13.28 30.11
C PHE A 390 -30.60 -12.06 30.97
N LEU A 391 -31.47 -11.65 31.90
CA LEU A 391 -31.22 -10.51 32.80
C LEU A 391 -30.73 -10.94 34.20
N TYR A 392 -31.04 -12.15 34.66
CA TYR A 392 -30.68 -12.64 36.00
C TYR A 392 -29.39 -13.46 36.05
N SER A 393 -28.75 -13.80 34.92
CA SER A 393 -27.47 -14.53 34.87
C SER A 393 -26.24 -13.73 35.36
N TYR A 394 -26.44 -12.63 36.08
CA TYR A 394 -25.36 -11.81 36.66
C TYR A 394 -25.19 -12.04 38.18
N ALA A 395 -26.11 -12.75 38.84
CA ALA A 395 -26.11 -12.88 40.30
C ALA A 395 -26.00 -14.33 40.76
N GLY A 396 -24.76 -14.83 40.79
CA GLY A 396 -24.32 -15.84 41.76
C GLY A 396 -24.72 -17.28 41.50
N SER A 397 -23.82 -18.06 40.91
CA SER A 397 -23.34 -19.34 41.50
C SER A 397 -22.24 -19.94 40.63
N HIS A 398 -21.21 -20.44 41.30
CA HIS A 398 -19.94 -20.96 40.79
C HIS A 398 -20.10 -22.32 40.05
N VAL A 399 -20.91 -22.36 39.00
CA VAL A 399 -20.78 -23.40 37.97
C VAL A 399 -19.96 -22.77 36.86
N GLN A 400 -18.85 -23.40 36.51
CA GLN A 400 -17.93 -23.00 35.45
C GLN A 400 -18.59 -23.27 34.08
N SER A 401 -19.78 -22.72 33.89
CA SER A 401 -20.42 -22.54 32.61
C SER A 401 -19.50 -21.61 31.83
N TYR A 402 -18.89 -22.14 30.79
CA TYR A 402 -18.24 -21.33 29.77
C TYR A 402 -19.34 -20.46 29.15
N ASP A 403 -19.59 -19.30 29.76
CA ASP A 403 -20.56 -18.33 29.29
C ASP A 403 -20.07 -17.84 27.93
N SER A 404 -20.64 -18.45 26.89
CA SER A 404 -20.57 -18.02 25.51
C SER A 404 -21.21 -16.64 25.39
N SER A 405 -20.48 -15.63 25.88
CA SER A 405 -20.91 -14.26 25.92
C SER A 405 -20.68 -13.62 24.55
N TYR A 406 -21.65 -12.85 24.08
CA TYR A 406 -21.49 -12.02 22.88
C TYR A 406 -20.49 -10.87 23.08
N ILE A 407 -20.11 -10.59 24.33
CA ILE A 407 -19.30 -9.43 24.72
C ILE A 407 -17.95 -9.35 23.96
N PRO A 408 -17.13 -10.43 23.87
CA PRO A 408 -15.85 -10.35 23.16
C PRO A 408 -16.04 -10.00 21.67
N PHE A 409 -17.07 -10.52 21.02
CA PHE A 409 -17.37 -10.22 19.62
C PHE A 409 -17.87 -8.80 19.41
N ILE A 410 -18.79 -8.34 20.27
CA ILE A 410 -19.37 -6.98 20.21
C ILE A 410 -18.30 -5.91 20.46
N ILE A 411 -17.29 -6.19 21.29
CA ILE A 411 -16.21 -5.23 21.57
C ILE A 411 -15.09 -5.32 20.52
N THR A 412 -14.63 -6.53 20.19
CA THR A 412 -13.45 -6.72 19.33
C THR A 412 -13.74 -6.31 17.88
N THR A 413 -14.94 -6.61 17.36
CA THR A 413 -15.29 -6.30 15.96
C THR A 413 -15.24 -4.80 15.66
N PRO A 414 -15.93 -3.90 16.39
CA PRO A 414 -15.84 -2.46 16.13
C PRO A 414 -14.43 -1.91 16.42
N LEU A 415 -13.70 -2.48 17.38
CA LEU A 415 -12.31 -2.07 17.64
C LEU A 415 -11.40 -2.40 16.44
N VAL A 416 -11.50 -3.61 15.90
CA VAL A 416 -10.78 -4.03 14.69
C VAL A 416 -11.19 -3.18 13.49
N LEU A 417 -12.49 -2.90 13.33
CA LEU A 417 -12.99 -2.05 12.26
C LEU A 417 -12.41 -0.63 12.37
N LEU A 418 -12.43 -0.03 13.56
CA LEU A 418 -11.92 1.33 13.80
C LEU A 418 -10.42 1.40 13.57
N LEU A 419 -9.67 0.40 14.03
CA LEU A 419 -8.23 0.33 13.82
C LEU A 419 -7.88 0.16 12.33
N HIS A 420 -8.58 -0.72 11.61
CA HIS A 420 -8.36 -0.90 10.18
C HIS A 420 -8.80 0.35 9.40
N ALA A 421 -9.92 0.97 9.74
CA ALA A 421 -10.44 2.17 9.08
C ALA A 421 -9.53 3.39 9.32
N SER A 422 -8.99 3.57 10.53
CA SER A 422 -8.06 4.66 10.82
C SER A 422 -6.75 4.51 10.05
N LEU A 423 -6.17 3.30 10.00
CA LEU A 423 -5.00 3.04 9.18
C LEU A 423 -5.28 3.22 7.68
N ALA A 424 -6.43 2.77 7.19
CA ALA A 424 -6.81 2.95 5.79
C ALA A 424 -7.01 4.45 5.45
N ALA A 425 -7.61 5.21 6.36
CA ALA A 425 -7.77 6.66 6.24
C ALA A 425 -6.41 7.38 6.19
N LEU A 426 -5.40 6.94 6.96
CA LEU A 426 -4.05 7.54 6.87
C LEU A 426 -3.43 7.42 5.47
N HIS A 427 -3.85 6.44 4.68
CA HIS A 427 -3.37 6.21 3.31
C HIS A 427 -4.28 6.84 2.25
N THR A 428 -5.33 7.59 2.62
CA THR A 428 -6.14 8.31 1.63
C THR A 428 -5.39 9.54 1.12
N PRO A 429 -5.59 9.93 -0.17
CA PRO A 429 -4.91 11.07 -0.77
C PRO A 429 -5.16 12.40 -0.03
N THR A 430 -6.22 12.49 0.76
CA THR A 430 -6.55 13.67 1.58
C THR A 430 -5.67 13.83 2.82
N LEU A 431 -5.20 12.73 3.43
CA LEU A 431 -4.47 12.73 4.70
C LEU A 431 -2.98 12.42 4.52
N LEU A 432 -2.65 11.61 3.51
CA LEU A 432 -1.28 11.16 3.27
C LEU A 432 -0.28 12.31 3.03
N PRO A 433 -0.60 13.37 2.25
CA PRO A 433 0.31 14.52 2.07
C PRO A 433 0.53 15.32 3.37
N ARG A 434 -0.45 15.32 4.27
CA ARG A 434 -0.38 16.06 5.54
C ARG A 434 0.45 15.34 6.61
N VAL A 435 0.36 14.01 6.64
CA VAL A 435 1.05 13.17 7.64
C VAL A 435 2.45 12.78 7.17
N GLY A 436 2.63 12.67 5.85
CA GLY A 436 3.84 12.16 5.22
C GLY A 436 3.85 10.63 5.16
N VAL A 437 4.32 10.09 4.04
CA VAL A 437 4.34 8.63 3.77
C VAL A 437 5.19 7.88 4.80
N HIS A 438 6.29 8.46 5.26
CA HIS A 438 7.16 7.86 6.28
C HIS A 438 6.41 7.63 7.59
N THR A 439 5.77 8.68 8.11
CA THR A 439 5.01 8.63 9.37
C THR A 439 3.88 7.61 9.28
N ALA A 440 3.13 7.61 8.17
CA ALA A 440 2.08 6.64 7.93
C ALA A 440 2.61 5.19 7.90
N ALA A 441 3.75 4.95 7.24
CA ALA A 441 4.38 3.63 7.19
C ALA A 441 4.84 3.16 8.57
N TYR A 442 5.52 4.01 9.36
CA TYR A 442 5.98 3.65 10.70
C TYR A 442 4.82 3.42 11.68
N ALA A 443 3.81 4.29 11.65
CA ALA A 443 2.60 4.14 12.46
C ALA A 443 1.88 2.84 12.11
N GLY A 444 1.75 2.54 10.80
CA GLY A 444 1.22 1.28 10.31
C GLY A 444 1.97 0.08 10.89
N VAL A 445 3.29 0.02 10.71
CA VAL A 445 4.13 -1.08 11.23
C VAL A 445 3.95 -1.28 12.74
N LEU A 446 3.97 -0.19 13.52
CA LEU A 446 3.79 -0.26 14.96
C LEU A 446 2.43 -0.86 15.32
N VAL A 447 1.35 -0.36 14.69
CA VAL A 447 0.00 -0.89 14.93
C VAL A 447 -0.13 -2.34 14.46
N GLY A 448 0.44 -2.70 13.30
CA GLY A 448 0.42 -4.06 12.76
C GLY A 448 1.11 -5.07 13.68
N ILE A 449 2.30 -4.72 14.21
CA ILE A 449 3.01 -5.54 15.20
C ILE A 449 2.18 -5.68 16.48
N MET A 450 1.61 -4.59 17.00
CA MET A 450 0.77 -4.63 18.20
C MET A 450 -0.45 -5.53 18.00
N THR A 451 -1.14 -5.43 16.86
CA THR A 451 -2.30 -6.28 16.56
C THR A 451 -1.92 -7.74 16.36
N PHE A 452 -0.75 -8.01 15.78
CA PHE A 452 -0.22 -9.36 15.61
C PHE A 452 0.00 -10.04 16.96
N PHE A 453 0.73 -9.38 17.87
CA PHE A 453 0.98 -9.93 19.21
C PHE A 453 -0.30 -9.99 20.06
N ALA A 454 -1.21 -9.01 19.94
CA ALA A 454 -2.51 -9.08 20.59
C ALA A 454 -3.32 -10.29 20.09
N GLY A 455 -3.30 -10.56 18.77
CA GLY A 455 -3.86 -11.76 18.18
C GLY A 455 -3.27 -13.03 18.80
N LEU A 456 -1.94 -13.18 18.77
CA LEU A 456 -1.25 -14.31 19.39
C LEU A 456 -1.60 -14.49 20.88
N ALA A 457 -1.67 -13.40 21.65
CA ALA A 457 -2.02 -13.42 23.06
C ALA A 457 -3.44 -13.96 23.30
N VAL A 458 -4.42 -13.53 22.48
CA VAL A 458 -5.81 -14.00 22.61
C VAL A 458 -5.94 -15.50 22.31
N TRP A 459 -5.09 -16.04 21.44
CA TRP A 459 -4.99 -17.47 21.15
C TRP A 459 -4.14 -18.24 22.17
N GLY A 460 -3.55 -17.60 23.18
CA GLY A 460 -2.68 -18.26 24.16
C GLY A 460 -1.35 -18.75 23.58
N ALA A 461 -0.90 -18.16 22.46
CA ALA A 461 0.35 -18.55 21.81
C ALA A 461 1.60 -17.98 22.51
N LEU A 462 1.43 -16.98 23.39
CA LEU A 462 2.50 -16.30 24.13
C LEU A 462 2.71 -16.82 25.56
N SER A 463 1.85 -17.73 26.03
CA SER A 463 1.93 -18.37 27.35
C SER A 463 2.53 -19.75 27.24
#